data_AF-M7BI49-F1
#
_entry.id   AF-M7BI49-F1
#
_cell.length_a   1.000
_cell.length_b   1.000
_cell.length_c   1.000
_cell.angle_alpha   90.00
_cell.angle_beta   90.00
_cell.angle_gamma   90.00
#
_symmetry.space_group_name_H-M   'P 1'
#
loop_
_entity.id
_entity.type
_entity.pdbx_description
1 polymer ?
#
loop_
_entity_poly.entity_id
_entity_poly.type
_entity_poly.pdbx_seq_one_letter_code
_entity_poly.pdbx_strand_id
1 'polypeptide(L)'
;MDRKVYSSASLLFRISNCLLLMAKYDFLNYVQMVNFVDKLPQQDRAYFQAILEEGKLVTRTIFHAAVDSTDTSSYRMATQIIMSREFWLDSSGFPREVQSTTEDFPFDESYLFNQKTDDSLHSLKDSRAALQSLGIYMPVPK
;
A
#
# COMPACT_ATOMS: atom_id res chain seq x y z
N MET A 1 16.43 9.51 -0.31
CA MET A 1 15.85 9.79 1.02
C MET A 1 14.74 8.77 1.35
N ASP A 2 14.87 7.53 0.88
CA ASP A 2 13.69 6.74 0.46
C ASP A 2 13.20 5.77 1.54
N ARG A 3 14.13 5.21 2.33
CA ARG A 3 13.81 4.23 3.38
C ARG A 3 12.98 4.80 4.52
N LYS A 4 13.17 6.09 4.86
CA LYS A 4 12.46 6.76 5.95
C LYS A 4 10.99 7.03 5.59
N VAL A 5 10.73 7.40 4.34
CA VAL A 5 9.36 7.65 3.84
C VAL A 5 8.58 6.34 3.75
N TYR A 6 9.17 5.29 3.16
CA TYR A 6 8.55 3.96 3.12
C TYR A 6 8.26 3.41 4.52
N SER A 7 9.22 3.51 5.45
CA SER A 7 9.05 3.06 6.84
C SER A 7 7.92 3.82 7.55
N SER A 8 7.85 5.15 7.38
CA SER A 8 6.78 5.96 7.97
C SER A 8 5.40 5.66 7.38
N ALA A 9 5.30 5.43 6.07
CA ALA A 9 4.05 5.06 5.41
C ALA A 9 3.59 3.65 5.81
N SER A 10 4.50 2.68 5.89
CA SER A 10 4.20 1.33 6.39
C SER A 10 3.73 1.32 7.84
N LEU A 11 4.35 2.15 8.70
CA LEU A 11 3.90 2.32 10.08
C LEU A 11 2.48 2.92 10.14
N LEU A 12 2.22 3.96 9.34
CA LEU A 12 0.90 4.58 9.27
C LEU A 12 -0.17 3.57 8.82
N PHE A 13 0.12 2.77 7.80
CA PHE A 13 -0.75 1.69 7.35
C PHE A 13 -1.12 0.72 8.48
N ARG A 14 -0.14 0.28 9.28
CA ARG A 14 -0.36 -0.64 10.41
C ARG A 14 -1.21 0.00 11.50
N ILE A 15 -0.91 1.26 11.86
CA ILE A 15 -1.70 2.01 12.86
C ILE A 15 -3.15 2.14 12.40
N SER A 16 -3.37 2.52 11.15
CA SER A 16 -4.70 2.71 10.58
C SER A 16 -5.48 1.41 10.51
N ASN A 17 -4.84 0.30 10.17
CA ASN A 17 -5.48 -1.02 10.23
C ASN A 17 -5.90 -1.41 11.66
N CYS A 18 -5.06 -1.12 12.67
CA CYS A 18 -5.44 -1.32 14.07
C CYS A 18 -6.64 -0.44 14.48
N LEU A 19 -6.63 0.84 14.09
CA LEU A 19 -7.74 1.76 14.35
C LEU A 19 -9.05 1.27 13.70
N LEU A 20 -8.97 0.75 12.47
CA LEU A 20 -10.12 0.19 11.77
C LEU A 20 -10.72 -1.00 12.52
N LEU A 21 -9.89 -1.91 13.01
CA LEU A 21 -10.32 -3.08 13.77
C LEU A 21 -10.97 -2.67 15.10
N MET A 22 -10.34 -1.74 15.84
CA MET A 22 -10.89 -1.22 17.08
C MET A 22 -12.24 -0.54 16.85
N ALA A 23 -12.33 0.34 15.84
CA ALA A 23 -13.58 1.01 15.51
C ALA A 23 -14.68 0.01 15.13
N LYS A 24 -14.35 -1.03 14.34
CA LYS A 24 -15.33 -2.08 14.04
C LYS A 24 -15.84 -2.76 15.31
N TYR A 25 -14.96 -3.08 16.25
CA TYR A 25 -15.34 -3.74 17.50
C TYR A 25 -16.20 -2.83 18.40
N ASP A 26 -15.80 -1.58 18.58
CA ASP A 26 -16.56 -0.60 19.36
C ASP A 26 -17.95 -0.37 18.79
N PHE A 27 -18.08 -0.29 17.46
CA PHE A 27 -19.36 -0.13 16.80
C PHE A 27 -20.29 -1.33 17.09
N LEU A 28 -19.75 -2.55 17.01
CA LEU A 28 -20.50 -3.77 17.34
C LEU A 28 -20.91 -3.79 18.81
N ASN A 29 -20.04 -3.34 19.72
CA ASN A 29 -20.37 -3.21 21.14
C ASN A 29 -21.55 -2.25 21.35
N TYR A 30 -21.51 -1.07 20.72
CA TYR A 30 -22.62 -0.11 20.83
C TYR A 30 -23.93 -0.65 20.26
N VAL A 31 -23.87 -1.39 19.14
CA VAL A 31 -25.06 -2.08 18.57
C VAL A 31 -25.63 -3.11 19.56
N GLN A 32 -24.77 -3.89 20.22
CA GLN A 32 -25.21 -4.86 21.22
C GLN A 32 -25.78 -4.17 22.49
N MET A 33 -25.19 -3.04 22.89
CA MET A 33 -25.61 -2.28 24.06
C MET A 33 -27.01 -1.68 23.92
N VAL A 34 -27.50 -1.44 22.69
CA VAL A 34 -28.88 -0.98 22.45
C VAL A 34 -29.90 -1.93 23.10
N ASN A 35 -29.64 -3.23 23.11
CA ASN A 35 -30.54 -4.23 23.72
C ASN A 35 -30.68 -4.08 25.25
N PHE A 36 -29.84 -3.27 25.90
CA PHE A 36 -29.91 -2.99 27.34
C PHE A 36 -30.73 -1.74 27.66
N VAL A 37 -31.02 -0.89 26.67
CA VAL A 37 -31.80 0.35 26.86
C VAL A 37 -33.15 0.05 27.49
N ASP A 38 -33.85 -0.98 27.00
CA ASP A 38 -35.16 -1.37 27.51
C ASP A 38 -35.14 -1.96 28.93
N LYS A 39 -33.96 -2.36 29.41
CA LYS A 39 -33.76 -2.90 30.77
C LYS A 39 -33.48 -1.80 31.80
N LEU A 40 -33.24 -0.56 31.36
CA LEU A 40 -32.96 0.56 32.25
C LEU A 40 -34.26 1.22 32.79
N PRO A 41 -34.18 1.88 33.95
CA PRO A 41 -35.25 2.76 34.44
C PRO A 41 -35.61 3.81 33.39
N GLN A 42 -36.90 4.14 33.26
CA GLN A 42 -37.41 4.98 32.18
C GLN A 42 -36.74 6.37 32.12
N GLN A 43 -36.39 6.92 33.28
CA GLN A 43 -35.70 8.22 33.41
C GLN A 43 -34.29 8.22 32.76
N ASP A 44 -33.61 7.07 32.71
CA ASP A 44 -32.21 6.96 32.27
C ASP A 44 -32.09 6.55 30.80
N ARG A 45 -33.17 6.04 30.19
CA ARG A 45 -33.16 5.48 28.83
C ARG A 45 -32.74 6.50 27.77
N ALA A 46 -33.31 7.71 27.82
CA ALA A 46 -33.02 8.75 26.85
C ALA A 46 -31.55 9.18 26.91
N TYR A 47 -31.01 9.32 28.12
CA TYR A 47 -29.61 9.67 28.34
C TYR A 47 -28.66 8.56 27.85
N PHE A 48 -28.94 7.31 28.21
CA PHE A 48 -28.12 6.18 27.75
C PHE A 48 -28.18 6.01 26.22
N GLN A 49 -29.36 6.15 25.60
CA GLN A 49 -29.51 6.12 24.15
C GLN A 49 -28.67 7.20 23.47
N ALA A 50 -28.66 8.42 24.01
CA ALA A 50 -27.85 9.51 23.48
C ALA A 50 -26.35 9.17 23.50
N ILE A 51 -25.85 8.59 24.59
CA ILE A 51 -24.46 8.11 24.70
C ILE A 51 -24.15 7.04 23.65
N LEU A 52 -25.07 6.09 23.42
CA LEU A 52 -24.87 5.05 22.42
C LEU A 52 -24.80 5.63 21.00
N GLU A 53 -25.66 6.59 20.67
CA GLU A 53 -25.63 7.24 19.35
C GLU A 53 -24.37 8.10 19.16
N GLU A 54 -23.94 8.82 20.19
CA GLU A 54 -22.68 9.57 20.17
C GLU A 54 -21.48 8.62 19.98
N GLY A 55 -21.44 7.52 20.73
CA GLY A 55 -20.41 6.49 20.59
C GLY A 55 -20.33 5.92 19.17
N LYS A 56 -21.48 5.53 18.59
CA LYS A 56 -21.54 5.07 17.19
C LYS A 56 -21.02 6.12 16.20
N LEU A 57 -21.35 7.39 16.42
CA LEU A 57 -20.90 8.50 15.56
C LEU A 57 -19.38 8.68 15.63
N VAL A 58 -18.81 8.69 16.84
CA VAL A 58 -17.36 8.78 17.06
C VAL A 58 -16.66 7.61 16.38
N THR A 59 -17.14 6.39 16.61
CA THR A 59 -16.56 5.19 16.02
C THR A 59 -16.62 5.18 14.49
N ARG A 60 -17.73 5.63 13.90
CA ARG A 60 -17.85 5.78 12.44
C ARG A 60 -16.86 6.82 11.90
N THR A 61 -16.65 7.91 12.63
CA THR A 61 -15.66 8.94 12.26
C THR A 61 -14.24 8.38 12.30
N ILE A 62 -13.89 7.62 13.34
CA ILE A 62 -12.59 6.93 13.43
C ILE A 62 -12.42 5.94 12.28
N PHE A 63 -13.48 5.18 11.95
CA PHE A 63 -13.45 4.24 10.83
C PHE A 63 -13.11 4.94 9.50
N HIS A 64 -13.80 6.04 9.18
CA HIS A 64 -13.51 6.81 7.96
C HIS A 64 -12.08 7.36 7.96
N ALA A 65 -11.64 7.98 9.07
CA ALA A 65 -10.28 8.50 9.18
C ALA A 65 -9.21 7.40 9.02
N ALA A 66 -9.47 6.19 9.54
CA ALA A 66 -8.59 5.04 9.40
C ALA A 66 -8.53 4.55 7.94
N VAL A 67 -9.66 4.50 7.23
CA VAL A 67 -9.69 4.15 5.80
C VAL A 67 -8.90 5.18 4.99
N ASP A 68 -9.18 6.48 5.15
CA ASP A 68 -8.50 7.55 4.41
C ASP A 68 -6.98 7.53 4.67
N SER A 69 -6.58 7.28 5.92
CA SER A 69 -5.17 7.16 6.29
C SER A 69 -4.51 5.92 5.68
N THR A 70 -5.23 4.81 5.60
CA THR A 70 -4.77 3.56 4.96
C THR A 70 -4.52 3.83 3.47
N ASP A 71 -5.51 4.38 2.76
CA ASP A 71 -5.40 4.71 1.33
C ASP A 71 -4.25 5.69 1.06
N THR A 72 -4.13 6.73 1.89
CA THR A 72 -3.03 7.70 1.80
C THR A 72 -1.66 7.02 2.00
N SER A 73 -1.56 6.14 2.99
CA SER A 73 -0.30 5.43 3.27
C SER A 73 0.08 4.45 2.15
N SER A 74 -0.89 3.71 1.61
CA SER A 74 -0.72 2.81 0.47
C SER A 74 -0.28 3.57 -0.78
N TYR A 75 -0.93 4.69 -1.07
CA TYR A 75 -0.55 5.57 -2.18
C TYR A 75 0.89 6.10 -2.03
N ARG A 76 1.28 6.53 -0.82
CA ARG A 76 2.65 6.99 -0.54
C ARG A 76 3.68 5.88 -0.70
N MET A 77 3.36 4.65 -0.28
CA MET A 77 4.21 3.48 -0.49
C MET A 77 4.38 3.19 -1.99
N ALA A 78 3.29 3.17 -2.75
CA ALA A 78 3.31 2.94 -4.19
C ALA A 78 4.14 4.00 -4.93
N THR A 79 3.92 5.28 -4.61
CA THR A 79 4.68 6.40 -5.20
C THR A 79 6.17 6.25 -4.92
N GLN A 80 6.54 5.89 -3.68
CA GLN A 80 7.94 5.71 -3.31
C GLN A 80 8.58 4.54 -4.06
N ILE A 81 7.85 3.43 -4.26
CA ILE A 81 8.33 2.29 -5.04
C ILE A 81 8.59 2.70 -6.49
N ILE A 82 7.65 3.42 -7.11
CA ILE A 82 7.79 3.92 -8.48
C ILE A 82 9.03 4.82 -8.60
N MET A 83 9.18 5.81 -7.72
CA MET A 83 10.35 6.70 -7.73
C MET A 83 11.67 5.93 -7.57
N SER A 84 11.72 4.95 -6.67
CA SER A 84 12.92 4.14 -6.49
C SER A 84 13.22 3.25 -7.71
N ARG A 85 12.20 2.79 -8.45
CA ARG A 85 12.36 2.04 -9.71
C ARG A 85 12.91 2.94 -10.82
N GLU A 86 12.29 4.10 -11.04
CA GLU A 86 12.75 5.08 -12.03
C GLU A 86 14.20 5.48 -11.77
N PHE A 87 14.55 5.79 -10.52
CA PHE A 87 15.91 6.13 -10.13
C PHE A 87 16.92 4.98 -10.41
N TRP A 88 16.53 3.73 -10.11
CA TRP A 88 17.38 2.57 -10.39
C TRP A 88 17.55 2.35 -11.90
N LEU A 89 16.47 2.47 -12.68
CA LEU A 89 16.50 2.31 -14.14
C LEU A 89 17.33 3.38 -14.83
N ASP A 90 17.20 4.64 -14.42
CA ASP A 90 18.04 5.74 -14.90
C ASP A 90 19.52 5.48 -14.60
N SER A 91 19.82 4.95 -13.41
CA SER A 91 21.18 4.66 -12.98
C SER A 91 21.78 3.39 -13.62
N SER A 92 20.95 2.51 -14.19
CA SER A 92 21.36 1.20 -14.72
C SER A 92 22.10 1.27 -16.06
N GLY A 93 21.92 2.36 -16.81
CA GLY A 93 22.46 2.51 -18.17
C GLY A 93 21.78 1.62 -19.22
N PHE A 94 20.61 1.05 -18.92
CA PHE A 94 19.84 0.28 -19.90
C PHE A 94 19.28 1.16 -21.03
N PRO A 95 19.15 0.63 -22.26
CA PRO A 95 18.43 1.31 -23.32
C PRO A 95 16.95 1.52 -22.96
N ARG A 96 16.34 2.56 -23.52
CA ARG A 96 14.98 2.99 -23.19
C ARG A 96 13.93 1.88 -23.41
N GLU A 97 14.12 1.03 -24.42
CA GLU A 97 13.21 -0.09 -24.69
C GLU A 97 13.22 -1.14 -23.56
N VAL A 98 14.37 -1.31 -22.92
CA VAL A 98 14.55 -2.22 -21.79
C VAL A 98 14.01 -1.60 -20.50
N GLN A 99 14.20 -0.29 -20.32
CA GLN A 99 13.65 0.45 -19.19
C GLN A 99 12.11 0.39 -19.19
N SER A 100 11.45 0.69 -20.32
CA SER A 100 9.98 0.68 -20.41
C SER A 100 9.38 -0.69 -20.12
N THR A 101 10.04 -1.76 -20.57
CA THR A 101 9.58 -3.14 -20.30
C THR A 101 9.75 -3.52 -18.81
N THR A 102 10.75 -2.94 -18.14
CA THR A 102 11.07 -3.24 -16.74
C THR A 102 10.22 -2.42 -15.75
N GLU A 103 9.79 -1.22 -16.13
CA GLU A 103 8.83 -0.39 -15.36
C GLU A 103 7.49 -1.09 -15.16
N ASP A 104 7.02 -1.79 -16.19
CA ASP A 104 5.75 -2.51 -16.19
C ASP A 104 5.74 -3.77 -15.32
N PHE A 105 6.90 -4.19 -14.77
CA PHE A 105 6.95 -5.39 -13.93
C PHE A 105 6.30 -5.19 -12.56
N PRO A 106 5.57 -6.20 -12.05
CA PRO A 106 4.91 -6.10 -10.75
C PRO A 106 5.93 -5.92 -9.61
N PHE A 107 5.52 -5.20 -8.58
CA PHE A 107 6.28 -5.08 -7.34
C PHE A 107 6.23 -6.40 -6.57
N ASP A 108 7.34 -6.74 -5.91
CA ASP A 108 7.40 -7.83 -4.94
C ASP A 108 7.52 -7.19 -3.55
N GLU A 109 6.70 -7.65 -2.60
CA GLU A 109 6.60 -7.08 -1.26
C GLU A 109 7.97 -6.90 -0.57
N SER A 110 8.97 -7.68 -0.98
CA SER A 110 10.33 -7.66 -0.44
C SER A 110 11.36 -6.92 -1.31
N TYR A 111 11.13 -6.73 -2.61
CA TYR A 111 12.12 -6.24 -3.58
C TYR A 111 11.53 -5.25 -4.59
N LEU A 112 12.35 -4.32 -5.09
CA LEU A 112 11.90 -3.30 -6.05
C LEU A 112 11.25 -3.90 -7.31
N PHE A 113 11.65 -5.11 -7.70
CA PHE A 113 11.07 -5.87 -8.80
C PHE A 113 10.80 -7.31 -8.38
N ASN A 114 9.84 -7.96 -9.04
CA ASN A 114 9.56 -9.38 -8.89
C ASN A 114 10.77 -10.26 -9.24
N GLN A 115 10.92 -11.41 -8.56
CA GLN A 115 11.93 -12.43 -8.85
C GLN A 115 12.08 -12.80 -10.35
N LYS A 116 10.98 -12.83 -11.11
CA LYS A 116 10.96 -13.06 -12.58
C LYS A 116 11.68 -11.97 -13.40
N THR A 117 11.96 -10.83 -12.80
CA THR A 117 12.70 -9.73 -13.43
C THR A 117 14.13 -10.16 -13.70
N ASP A 118 14.75 -10.91 -12.78
CA ASP A 118 16.13 -11.38 -12.95
C ASP A 118 16.21 -12.41 -14.09
N ASP A 119 15.26 -13.35 -14.14
CA ASP A 119 15.12 -14.31 -15.24
C ASP A 119 14.94 -13.60 -16.60
N SER A 120 14.12 -12.54 -16.62
CA SER A 120 13.84 -11.75 -17.83
C SER A 120 15.07 -10.97 -18.28
N LEU A 121 15.82 -10.37 -17.34
CA LEU A 121 17.09 -9.68 -17.62
C LEU A 121 18.16 -10.67 -18.12
N HIS A 122 18.23 -11.87 -17.56
CA HIS A 122 19.12 -12.92 -18.03
C HIS A 122 18.77 -13.38 -19.44
N SER A 123 17.49 -13.68 -19.71
CA SER A 123 17.02 -14.02 -21.05
C SER A 123 17.30 -12.91 -22.06
N LEU A 124 17.09 -11.64 -21.69
CA LEU A 124 17.38 -10.49 -22.54
C LEU A 124 18.88 -10.40 -22.84
N LYS A 125 19.74 -10.56 -21.84
CA LYS A 125 21.19 -10.57 -22.00
C LYS A 125 21.63 -11.67 -22.97
N ASP A 126 21.09 -12.88 -22.81
CA ASP A 126 21.46 -14.03 -23.64
C ASP A 126 20.96 -13.85 -25.08
N SER A 127 19.76 -13.30 -25.28
CA SER A 127 19.25 -12.94 -26.60
C SER A 127 20.13 -11.88 -27.28
N ARG A 128 20.61 -10.88 -26.53
CA ARG A 128 21.54 -9.87 -27.04
C ARG A 128 22.89 -10.49 -27.42
N ALA A 129 23.43 -11.38 -26.59
CA ALA A 129 24.67 -12.08 -26.90
C ALA A 129 24.53 -12.95 -28.16
N ALA A 130 23.39 -13.60 -28.36
CA ALA A 130 23.08 -14.36 -29.57
C ALA A 130 22.96 -13.47 -30.82
N LEU A 131 22.31 -12.31 -30.71
CA LEU A 131 22.23 -11.34 -31.82
C LEU A 131 23.60 -10.75 -32.18
N GLN A 132 24.47 -10.55 -31.19
CA GLN A 132 25.86 -10.12 -31.41
C GLN A 132 26.69 -11.20 -32.12
N SER A 133 26.56 -12.48 -31.75
CA SER A 133 27.29 -13.57 -32.41
C SER A 133 26.85 -13.79 -33.86
N LEU A 134 25.60 -13.44 -34.18
CA LEU A 134 25.06 -13.45 -35.54
C LEU A 134 25.43 -12.20 -36.36
N GLY A 135 26.10 -11.20 -35.76
CA GLY A 135 26.48 -9.96 -36.44
C GLY A 135 25.32 -9.01 -36.75
N ILE A 136 24.12 -9.28 -36.22
CA ILE A 136 22.89 -8.51 -36.50
C ILE A 136 22.81 -7.24 -35.64
N TYR A 137 23.50 -7.23 -34.49
CA TYR A 137 23.53 -6.10 -33.58
C TYR A 137 24.97 -5.62 -33.35
N MET A 138 25.31 -4.42 -33.83
CA MET A 138 26.55 -3.72 -33.45
C MET A 138 26.26 -2.76 -32.29
N PRO A 139 27.00 -2.83 -31.18
CA PRO A 139 26.85 -1.87 -30.10
C PRO A 139 27.23 -0.46 -30.60
N VAL A 140 26.38 0.53 -30.29
CA VAL A 140 26.66 1.94 -30.57
C VAL A 140 27.97 2.33 -29.85
N PRO A 141 28.97 2.90 -30.54
CA PRO A 141 30.21 3.34 -29.90
C PRO A 141 29.89 4.40 -28.84
N LYS A 142 30.58 4.32 -27.69
CA LYS A 142 30.52 5.34 -26.63
C LYS A 142 31.10 6.66 -27.10
#